data_AF-A0A9D1H0J0-F1
#
_entry.id   AF-A0A9D1H0J0-F1
#
_cell.length_a   1.000
_cell.length_b   1.000
_cell.length_c   1.000
_cell.angle_alpha   90.00
_cell.angle_beta   90.00
_cell.angle_gamma   90.00
#
_symmetry.space_group_name_H-M   'P 1'
#
loop_
_entity.id
_entity.type
_entity.pdbx_description
1 polymer ?
#
loop_
_entity_poly.entity_id
_entity_poly.type
_entity_poly.pdbx_seq_one_letter_code
_entity_poly.pdbx_strand_id
1 'polypeptide(L)'
;MATKNKTQARIVWAVILTALAAVIVGWVVYDALPRPVKGQIGLVPKVDRFSYSSWRSELDLSKDSAGDATLTVTETLVARFPDRDQNKGIVRGIPTKYRSAIDDVSVTDGDGNSVPYTTEFDYENNVYWILTGNDDYVRGEQTYVIHYTFSDAMVSTPTSAVQELYWN
;
A
#
# COMPACT_ATOMS: atom_id res chain seq x y z
N MET A 1 67.76 -21.42 -62.04
CA MET A 1 66.37 -21.94 -61.96
C MET A 1 65.85 -21.67 -60.56
N ALA A 2 64.93 -20.72 -60.40
CA ALA A 2 64.66 -20.03 -59.14
C ALA A 2 63.78 -20.84 -58.16
N THR A 3 64.25 -20.94 -56.91
CA THR A 3 63.56 -21.51 -55.75
C THR A 3 62.56 -20.51 -55.18
N LYS A 4 61.26 -20.76 -55.32
CA LYS A 4 60.19 -19.99 -54.65
C LYS A 4 59.73 -20.69 -53.36
N ASN A 5 59.53 -19.86 -52.34
CA ASN A 5 58.46 -19.94 -51.33
C ASN A 5 58.51 -21.02 -50.23
N LYS A 6 59.42 -20.87 -49.27
CA LYS A 6 59.18 -21.32 -47.88
C LYS A 6 58.79 -20.19 -46.91
N THR A 7 59.06 -18.94 -47.28
CA THR A 7 58.80 -17.77 -46.42
C THR A 7 57.34 -17.30 -46.43
N GLN A 8 56.65 -17.44 -47.59
CA GLN A 8 55.24 -17.05 -47.75
C GLN A 8 54.27 -17.92 -46.92
N ALA A 9 54.56 -19.21 -46.75
CA ALA A 9 53.72 -20.12 -45.97
C ALA A 9 53.74 -19.82 -44.46
N ARG A 10 54.83 -19.26 -43.92
CA ARG A 10 54.94 -18.93 -42.48
C ARG A 10 54.15 -17.68 -42.08
N ILE A 11 53.94 -16.77 -43.01
CA ILE A 11 53.23 -15.50 -42.75
C ILE A 11 51.71 -15.70 -42.77
N VAL A 12 51.18 -16.63 -43.58
CA VAL A 12 49.74 -16.90 -43.67
C VAL A 12 49.18 -17.59 -42.40
N TRP A 13 49.97 -18.45 -41.73
CA TRP A 13 49.52 -19.13 -40.50
C TRP A 13 49.50 -18.23 -39.25
N ALA A 14 50.31 -17.17 -39.20
CA ALA A 14 50.36 -16.25 -38.06
C ALA A 14 49.15 -15.27 -38.03
N VAL A 15 48.58 -14.95 -39.20
CA VAL A 15 47.42 -14.04 -39.32
C VAL A 15 46.10 -14.77 -38.99
N ILE A 16 46.01 -16.08 -39.27
CA ILE A 16 44.80 -16.88 -38.95
C ILE A 16 44.70 -17.17 -37.44
N LEU A 17 45.83 -17.41 -36.76
CA LEU A 17 45.87 -17.64 -35.30
C LEU A 17 45.57 -16.38 -34.48
N THR A 18 45.97 -15.19 -34.98
CA THR A 18 45.63 -13.90 -34.34
C THR A 18 44.17 -13.50 -34.57
N ALA A 19 43.60 -13.80 -35.73
CA ALA A 19 42.17 -13.62 -35.99
C ALA A 19 41.30 -14.56 -35.13
N LEU A 20 41.69 -15.83 -34.94
CA LEU A 20 40.98 -16.76 -34.06
C LEU A 20 41.09 -16.40 -32.57
N ALA A 21 42.27 -15.94 -32.12
CA ALA A 21 42.44 -15.45 -30.75
C ALA A 21 41.60 -14.19 -30.49
N ALA A 22 41.48 -13.28 -31.45
CA ALA A 22 40.64 -12.08 -31.32
C ALA A 22 39.13 -12.43 -31.25
N VAL A 23 38.66 -13.45 -31.97
CA VAL A 23 37.27 -13.92 -31.92
C VAL A 23 36.97 -14.62 -30.58
N ILE A 24 37.89 -15.42 -30.05
CA ILE A 24 37.72 -16.09 -28.75
C ILE A 24 37.79 -15.09 -27.58
N VAL A 25 38.72 -14.12 -27.62
CA VAL A 25 38.78 -13.05 -26.61
C VAL A 25 37.52 -12.17 -26.68
N GLY A 26 37.01 -11.88 -27.88
CA GLY A 26 35.73 -11.16 -28.04
C GLY A 26 34.54 -11.90 -27.42
N TRP A 27 34.50 -13.23 -27.51
CA TRP A 27 33.44 -14.05 -26.93
C TRP A 27 33.54 -14.14 -25.40
N VAL A 28 34.75 -14.33 -24.87
CA VAL A 28 35.00 -14.35 -23.41
C VAL A 28 34.71 -12.99 -22.79
N VAL A 29 35.03 -11.88 -23.47
CA VAL A 29 34.71 -10.53 -22.99
C VAL A 29 33.19 -10.28 -23.08
N TYR A 30 32.50 -10.76 -24.12
CA TYR A 30 31.05 -10.56 -24.27
C TYR A 30 30.22 -11.20 -23.14
N ASP A 31 30.59 -12.41 -22.70
CA ASP A 31 29.90 -13.07 -21.57
C ASP A 31 30.35 -12.53 -20.19
N ALA A 32 31.54 -11.95 -20.10
CA ALA A 32 32.05 -11.32 -18.88
C ALA A 32 31.59 -9.86 -18.69
N LEU A 33 31.01 -9.23 -19.72
CA LEU A 33 30.39 -7.93 -19.55
C LEU A 33 29.15 -8.09 -18.67
N PRO A 34 29.00 -7.27 -17.60
CA PRO A 34 27.76 -7.23 -16.86
C PRO A 34 26.65 -6.89 -17.84
N ARG A 35 25.77 -7.86 -18.12
CA ARG A 35 24.56 -7.58 -18.88
C ARG A 35 23.84 -6.46 -18.13
N PRO A 36 23.36 -5.40 -18.81
CA PRO A 36 22.41 -4.52 -18.17
C PRO A 36 21.24 -5.41 -17.77
N VAL A 37 21.18 -5.76 -16.49
CA VAL A 37 19.98 -6.27 -15.89
C VAL A 37 18.98 -5.17 -16.18
N LYS A 38 18.02 -5.43 -17.08
CA LYS A 38 16.83 -4.59 -17.13
C LYS A 38 16.30 -4.68 -15.72
N GLY A 39 16.58 -3.66 -14.92
CA GLY A 39 15.93 -3.51 -13.64
C GLY A 39 14.46 -3.57 -13.99
N GLN A 40 13.82 -4.69 -13.68
CA GLN A 40 12.41 -4.67 -13.43
C GLN A 40 12.35 -3.64 -12.32
N ILE A 41 11.94 -2.42 -12.67
CA ILE A 41 11.60 -1.43 -11.66
C ILE A 41 10.56 -2.17 -10.86
N GLY A 42 10.97 -2.65 -9.69
CA GLY A 42 10.07 -3.22 -8.72
C GLY A 42 9.15 -2.07 -8.40
N LEU A 43 8.05 -1.97 -9.15
CA LEU A 43 6.90 -1.24 -8.71
C LEU A 43 6.49 -2.05 -7.48
N VAL A 44 7.02 -1.67 -6.32
CA VAL A 44 6.31 -1.95 -5.06
C VAL A 44 4.88 -1.57 -5.39
N PRO A 45 3.93 -2.52 -5.38
CA PRO A 45 2.54 -2.19 -5.63
C PRO A 45 2.21 -1.11 -4.61
N LYS A 46 2.09 0.14 -5.06
CA LYS A 46 1.62 1.22 -4.21
C LYS A 46 0.14 0.96 -4.05
N VAL A 47 -0.19 0.10 -3.08
CA VAL A 47 -1.59 -0.24 -2.75
C VAL A 47 -2.36 1.04 -2.38
N ASP A 48 -1.68 2.08 -1.92
CA ASP A 48 -2.26 3.39 -1.61
C ASP A 48 -2.57 4.24 -2.85
N ARG A 49 -2.41 3.71 -4.07
CA ARG A 49 -2.66 4.46 -5.32
C ARG A 49 -4.11 4.31 -5.77
N PHE A 50 -5.01 4.95 -5.04
CA PHE A 50 -6.41 5.18 -5.38
C PHE A 50 -6.85 6.55 -4.84
N SER A 51 -8.08 6.99 -5.12
CA SER A 51 -8.61 8.26 -4.59
C SER A 51 -10.01 8.09 -4.02
N TYR A 52 -10.47 9.04 -3.23
CA TYR A 52 -11.87 9.12 -2.80
C TYR A 52 -12.63 10.13 -3.67
N SER A 53 -13.82 9.78 -4.12
CA SER A 53 -14.73 10.72 -4.78
C SER A 53 -15.50 11.58 -3.78
N SER A 54 -15.81 11.01 -2.61
CA SER A 54 -16.43 11.69 -1.49
C SER A 54 -16.05 11.03 -0.17
N TRP A 55 -16.10 11.85 0.89
CA TRP A 55 -16.02 11.42 2.27
C TRP A 55 -16.99 12.28 3.06
N ARG A 56 -18.01 11.67 3.65
CA ARG A 56 -18.98 12.32 4.52
C ARG A 56 -18.93 11.69 5.90
N SER A 57 -18.87 12.50 6.95
CA SER A 57 -18.95 12.03 8.33
C SER A 57 -20.13 12.70 9.01
N GLU A 58 -20.97 11.90 9.65
CA GLU A 58 -22.07 12.33 10.51
C GLU A 58 -21.72 11.95 11.95
N LEU A 59 -21.76 12.94 12.84
CA LEU A 59 -21.33 12.83 14.22
C LEU A 59 -22.53 13.18 15.10
N ASP A 60 -22.99 12.22 15.90
CA ASP A 60 -24.06 12.41 16.88
C ASP A 60 -23.48 12.32 18.30
N LEU A 61 -23.49 13.45 19.00
CA LEU A 61 -22.98 13.57 20.37
C LEU A 61 -24.15 13.55 21.34
N SER A 62 -24.16 12.56 22.22
CA SER A 62 -25.23 12.37 23.21
C SER A 62 -24.67 12.02 24.58
N LYS A 63 -25.56 11.73 25.52
CA LYS A 63 -25.22 11.17 26.82
C LYS A 63 -25.92 9.84 26.99
N ASP A 64 -25.22 8.87 27.55
CA ASP A 64 -25.81 7.59 27.90
C ASP A 64 -26.71 7.69 29.15
N SER A 65 -27.24 6.55 29.60
CA SER A 65 -28.08 6.49 30.81
C SER A 65 -27.34 6.81 32.11
N ALA A 66 -26.01 6.68 32.14
CA ALA A 66 -25.19 7.04 33.29
C ALA A 66 -24.84 8.54 33.29
N GLY A 67 -25.05 9.22 32.16
CA GLY A 67 -24.74 10.63 31.94
C GLY A 67 -23.38 10.87 31.29
N ASP A 68 -22.69 9.81 30.89
CA ASP A 68 -21.39 9.84 30.24
C ASP A 68 -21.54 10.19 28.75
N ALA A 69 -20.57 10.93 28.20
CA ALA A 69 -20.65 11.42 26.84
C ALA A 69 -20.33 10.31 25.83
N THR A 70 -21.23 10.10 24.87
CA THR A 70 -21.07 9.14 23.78
C THR A 70 -21.09 9.85 22.44
N LEU A 71 -20.21 9.44 21.52
CA LEU A 71 -20.18 9.97 20.15
C LEU A 71 -20.38 8.82 19.17
N THR A 72 -21.54 8.80 18.52
CA THR A 72 -21.81 7.87 17.43
C THR A 72 -21.39 8.51 16.10
N VAL A 73 -20.59 7.78 15.33
CA VAL A 73 -20.05 8.25 14.05
C VAL A 73 -20.49 7.33 12.93
N THR A 74 -21.00 7.93 11.86
CA THR A 74 -21.25 7.24 10.59
C THR A 74 -20.46 7.94 9.49
N GLU A 75 -19.54 7.22 8.84
CA GLU A 75 -18.74 7.70 7.72
C GLU A 75 -19.18 7.02 6.43
N THR A 76 -19.50 7.80 5.40
CA THR A 76 -19.73 7.29 4.04
C THR A 76 -18.56 7.70 3.16
N LEU A 77 -17.77 6.72 2.75
CA LEU A 77 -16.56 6.88 1.94
C LEU A 77 -16.79 6.25 0.58
N VAL A 78 -16.52 6.97 -0.50
CA VAL A 78 -16.61 6.44 -1.85
C VAL A 78 -15.21 6.39 -2.47
N ALA A 79 -14.59 5.22 -2.47
CA ALA A 79 -13.24 4.98 -2.98
C ALA A 79 -13.29 4.63 -4.48
N ARG A 80 -12.35 5.16 -5.27
CA ARG A 80 -12.15 4.85 -6.69
C ARG A 80 -10.86 4.06 -6.88
N PHE A 81 -10.99 2.74 -6.91
CA PHE A 81 -9.88 1.83 -7.16
C PHE A 81 -9.55 1.71 -8.65
N PRO A 82 -8.28 1.45 -9.01
CA PRO A 82 -7.90 1.13 -10.39
C PRO A 82 -8.64 -0.12 -10.91
N ASP A 83 -8.83 -0.20 -12.22
CA ASP A 83 -9.38 -1.39 -12.89
C ASP A 83 -8.31 -2.49 -13.09
N ARG A 84 -7.72 -2.94 -11.98
CA ARG A 84 -6.72 -4.03 -11.91
C ARG A 84 -6.59 -4.53 -10.47
N ASP A 85 -6.15 -5.77 -10.30
CA ASP A 85 -5.87 -6.36 -8.98
C ASP A 85 -4.76 -5.59 -8.25
N GLN A 86 -5.16 -4.70 -7.34
CA GLN A 86 -4.25 -3.90 -6.52
C GLN A 86 -4.73 -3.80 -5.08
N ASN A 87 -6.02 -3.55 -4.87
CA ASN A 87 -6.62 -3.28 -3.57
C ASN A 87 -7.63 -4.36 -3.20
N LYS A 88 -7.68 -4.70 -1.91
CA LYS A 88 -8.68 -5.61 -1.34
C LYS A 88 -9.76 -4.87 -0.53
N GLY A 89 -9.57 -3.58 -0.32
CA GLY A 89 -10.44 -2.72 0.48
C GLY A 89 -9.73 -1.43 0.88
N ILE A 90 -10.20 -0.81 1.96
CA ILE A 90 -9.60 0.35 2.61
C ILE A 90 -9.13 0.00 4.02
N VAL A 91 -8.21 0.81 4.54
CA VAL A 91 -7.80 0.77 5.95
C VAL A 91 -8.20 2.11 6.57
N ARG A 92 -9.06 2.07 7.58
CA ARG A 92 -9.53 3.26 8.32
C ARG A 92 -8.91 3.26 9.71
N GLY A 93 -8.04 4.23 9.99
CA GLY A 93 -7.38 4.39 11.29
C GLY A 93 -7.97 5.51 12.13
N ILE A 94 -8.59 5.17 13.26
CA ILE A 94 -9.29 6.08 14.15
C ILE A 94 -8.40 6.37 15.37
N PRO A 95 -7.93 7.62 15.57
CA PRO A 95 -7.15 7.98 16.75
C PRO A 95 -7.97 7.86 18.05
N THR A 96 -7.37 7.35 19.11
CA THR A 96 -8.03 7.12 20.43
C THR A 96 -7.22 7.66 21.61
N LYS A 97 -6.34 8.64 21.35
CA LYS A 97 -5.29 9.14 22.27
C LYS A 97 -5.78 9.54 23.67
N TYR A 98 -7.04 9.88 23.84
CA TYR A 98 -7.60 10.33 25.11
C TYR A 98 -8.52 9.30 25.80
N ARG A 99 -8.21 8.00 25.65
CA ARG A 99 -8.91 6.88 26.31
C ARG A 99 -10.35 6.67 25.86
N SER A 100 -10.71 7.24 24.72
CA SER A 100 -11.99 6.93 24.08
C SER A 100 -11.93 5.49 23.56
N ALA A 101 -12.80 4.62 24.09
CA ALA A 101 -12.94 3.26 23.59
C ALA A 101 -13.82 3.26 22.34
N ILE A 102 -13.50 2.41 21.35
CA ILE A 102 -14.30 2.23 20.15
C ILE A 102 -15.17 0.98 20.35
N ASP A 103 -16.47 1.18 20.25
CA ASP A 103 -17.51 0.16 20.36
C ASP A 103 -18.44 0.18 19.15
N ASP A 104 -19.30 -0.84 19.03
CA ASP A 104 -20.37 -0.95 18.02
C ASP A 104 -19.91 -0.70 16.57
N VAL A 105 -18.82 -1.36 16.17
CA VAL A 105 -18.26 -1.22 14.83
C VAL A 105 -19.11 -2.02 13.82
N SER A 106 -19.47 -1.39 12.71
CA SER A 106 -19.98 -2.11 11.53
C SER A 106 -19.53 -1.45 10.23
N VAL A 107 -19.45 -2.25 9.17
CA VAL A 107 -19.11 -1.79 7.81
C VAL A 107 -20.13 -2.36 6.84
N THR A 108 -20.77 -1.49 6.07
CA THR A 108 -21.69 -1.86 4.99
C THR A 108 -21.30 -1.19 3.67
N ASP A 109 -21.89 -1.67 2.57
CA ASP A 109 -21.80 -0.98 1.28
C ASP A 109 -22.88 0.11 1.14
N GLY A 110 -22.92 0.77 -0.02
CA GLY A 110 -23.91 1.82 -0.30
C GLY A 110 -25.36 1.34 -0.35
N ASP A 111 -25.59 0.03 -0.50
CA ASP A 111 -26.91 -0.60 -0.52
C ASP A 111 -27.28 -1.19 0.86
N GLY A 112 -26.40 -1.07 1.86
CA GLY A 112 -26.58 -1.56 3.22
C GLY A 112 -26.18 -3.03 3.43
N ASN A 113 -25.56 -3.70 2.46
CA ASN A 113 -25.06 -5.06 2.65
C ASN A 113 -23.80 -5.04 3.50
N SER A 114 -23.64 -6.05 4.36
CA SER A 114 -22.45 -6.18 5.20
C SER A 114 -21.19 -6.37 4.35
N VAL A 115 -20.16 -5.58 4.66
CA VAL A 115 -18.82 -5.71 4.08
C VAL A 115 -17.93 -6.41 5.10
N PRO A 116 -17.22 -7.50 4.73
CA PRO A 116 -16.27 -8.16 5.63
C PRO A 116 -15.21 -7.18 6.12
N TYR A 117 -14.82 -7.29 7.39
CA TYR A 117 -13.75 -6.47 7.96
C TYR A 117 -13.08 -7.18 9.15
N THR A 118 -11.88 -6.73 9.48
CA THR A 118 -11.20 -7.04 10.74
C THR A 118 -10.81 -5.75 11.46
N THR A 119 -10.52 -5.85 12.76
CA THR A 119 -10.12 -4.71 13.59
C THR A 119 -8.84 -5.01 14.33
N GLU A 120 -7.97 -4.00 14.43
CA GLU A 120 -6.71 -4.09 15.17
C GLU A 120 -6.51 -2.82 16.01
N PHE A 121 -5.88 -2.95 17.17
CA PHE A 121 -5.54 -1.78 18.00
C PHE A 121 -4.03 -1.63 18.12
N ASP A 122 -3.53 -0.47 17.72
CA ASP A 122 -2.14 -0.06 17.91
C ASP A 122 -2.01 0.68 19.24
N TYR A 123 -1.49 -0.02 20.24
CA TYR A 123 -1.28 0.51 21.59
C TYR A 123 -0.18 1.57 21.66
N GLU A 124 0.81 1.53 20.77
CA GLU A 124 1.92 2.49 20.78
C GLU A 124 1.45 3.85 20.25
N ASN A 125 0.65 3.84 19.19
CA ASN A 125 0.16 5.06 18.54
C ASN A 125 -1.25 5.48 18.96
N ASN A 126 -1.95 4.65 19.75
CA ASN A 126 -3.36 4.82 20.14
C ASN A 126 -4.26 4.99 18.91
N VAL A 127 -4.23 4.00 18.01
CA VAL A 127 -5.06 3.98 16.79
C VAL A 127 -5.85 2.69 16.72
N TYR A 128 -7.15 2.81 16.52
CA TYR A 128 -8.04 1.69 16.20
C TYR A 128 -8.18 1.57 14.68
N TRP A 129 -7.74 0.45 14.12
CA TRP A 129 -7.76 0.16 12.70
C TRP A 129 -8.97 -0.69 12.33
N ILE A 130 -9.68 -0.30 11.28
CA ILE A 130 -10.70 -1.08 10.60
C ILE A 130 -10.17 -1.41 9.21
N LEU A 131 -9.97 -2.70 8.92
CA LEU A 131 -9.45 -3.20 7.66
C LEU A 131 -10.60 -3.86 6.90
N THR A 132 -11.06 -3.24 5.81
CA THR A 132 -12.21 -3.75 5.04
C THR A 132 -11.80 -4.75 3.98
N GLY A 133 -12.77 -5.57 3.58
CA GLY A 133 -12.62 -6.61 2.57
C GLY A 133 -12.14 -7.94 3.15
N ASN A 134 -11.73 -8.81 2.24
CA ASN A 134 -11.22 -10.15 2.50
C ASN A 134 -10.02 -10.37 1.56
N ASP A 135 -9.77 -11.60 1.09
CA ASP A 135 -8.69 -11.87 0.14
C ASP A 135 -9.00 -11.50 -1.32
N ASP A 136 -10.24 -11.09 -1.62
CA ASP A 136 -10.68 -10.72 -2.96
C ASP A 136 -10.29 -9.27 -3.31
N TYR A 137 -9.98 -9.04 -4.58
CA TYR A 137 -9.65 -7.71 -5.07
C TYR A 137 -10.90 -6.91 -5.45
N VAL A 138 -10.93 -5.65 -5.05
CA VAL A 138 -11.94 -4.67 -5.47
C VAL A 138 -11.42 -3.80 -6.62
N ARG A 139 -12.34 -3.31 -7.45
CA ARG A 139 -12.06 -2.46 -8.63
C ARG A 139 -13.12 -1.39 -8.76
N GLY A 140 -12.78 -0.30 -9.43
CA GLY A 140 -13.73 0.78 -9.70
C GLY A 140 -14.22 1.46 -8.44
N GLU A 141 -15.44 1.99 -8.49
CA GLU A 141 -16.03 2.71 -7.37
C GLU A 141 -16.60 1.74 -6.33
N GLN A 142 -16.25 1.94 -5.07
CA GLN A 142 -16.71 1.17 -3.93
C GLN A 142 -17.15 2.13 -2.83
N THR A 143 -18.35 1.91 -2.29
CA THR A 143 -18.87 2.70 -1.17
C THR A 143 -18.72 1.90 0.11
N TYR A 144 -18.18 2.52 1.15
CA TYR A 144 -18.10 1.98 2.50
C TYR A 144 -18.86 2.91 3.44
N VAL A 145 -19.84 2.37 4.16
CA VAL A 145 -20.51 3.02 5.26
C VAL A 145 -19.98 2.40 6.54
N ILE A 146 -19.18 3.15 7.29
CA ILE A 146 -18.53 2.71 8.53
C ILE A 146 -19.26 3.35 9.70
N HIS A 147 -19.78 2.54 10.60
CA HIS A 147 -20.40 2.97 11.85
C HIS A 147 -19.51 2.56 13.03
N TYR A 148 -19.35 3.44 14.01
CA TYR A 148 -18.66 3.17 15.26
C TYR A 148 -19.07 4.17 16.33
N THR A 149 -18.94 3.80 17.59
CA THR A 149 -19.22 4.66 18.74
C THR A 149 -17.97 4.85 19.58
N PHE A 150 -17.70 6.10 19.97
CA PHE A 150 -16.78 6.39 21.06
C PHE A 150 -17.52 6.41 22.39
N SER A 151 -17.12 5.53 23.30
CA SER A 151 -17.40 5.66 24.73
C SER A 151 -16.41 6.68 25.32
N ASP A 152 -16.85 7.50 26.28
CA ASP A 152 -16.07 8.59 26.88
C ASP A 152 -15.54 9.61 25.86
N ALA A 153 -16.40 10.03 24.92
CA ALA A 153 -16.02 10.89 23.80
C ALA A 153 -15.57 12.30 24.22
N MET A 154 -15.89 12.72 25.45
CA MET A 154 -15.50 14.03 25.98
C MET A 154 -14.51 13.90 27.12
N VAL A 155 -13.39 14.60 26.99
CA VAL A 155 -12.28 14.53 27.94
C VAL A 155 -12.32 15.76 28.83
N SER A 156 -12.25 15.55 30.14
CA SER A 156 -12.10 16.64 31.10
C SER A 156 -10.66 17.17 31.07
N THR A 157 -10.50 18.48 30.94
CA THR A 157 -9.17 19.10 31.02
C THR A 157 -8.81 19.39 32.49
N PRO A 158 -7.57 19.16 32.95
CA PRO A 158 -7.21 19.35 34.36
C PRO A 158 -7.32 20.80 34.85
N THR A 159 -7.34 21.76 33.92
CA THR A 159 -7.22 23.20 34.19
C THR A 159 -8.51 23.97 33.97
N SER A 160 -9.60 23.32 33.53
CA SER A 160 -10.87 23.99 33.33
C SER A 160 -12.06 23.09 33.67
N ALA A 161 -13.19 23.72 33.99
CA ALA A 161 -14.46 23.00 34.22
C ALA A 161 -15.16 22.61 32.90
N VAL A 162 -14.50 22.72 31.75
CA VAL A 162 -15.06 22.34 30.44
C VAL A 162 -14.55 20.98 29.99
N GLN A 163 -15.41 20.27 29.26
CA GLN A 163 -15.10 19.01 28.59
C GLN A 163 -14.86 19.29 27.10
N GLU A 164 -13.84 18.65 26.50
CA GLU A 164 -13.48 18.82 25.10
C GLU A 164 -13.77 17.55 24.30
N LEU A 165 -14.35 17.70 23.11
CA LEU A 165 -14.52 16.63 22.13
C LEU A 165 -13.25 16.53 21.27
N TYR A 166 -12.49 15.45 21.41
CA TYR A 166 -11.32 15.15 20.57
C TYR A 166 -11.66 14.07 19.55
N TRP A 167 -11.47 14.37 18.27
CA TRP A 167 -11.86 13.48 17.16
C TRP A 167 -10.87 13.44 15.99
N ASN A 168 -9.65 13.98 16.16
CA ASN A 168 -8.62 14.10 15.12
C ASN A 168 -7.21 13.65 15.54
#